data_AF-A0A7C7I9X6-F1
#
_entry.id   AF-A0A7C7I9X6-F1
#
_cell.length_a   1.000
_cell.length_b   1.000
_cell.length_c   1.000
_cell.angle_alpha   90.00
_cell.angle_beta   90.00
_cell.angle_gamma   90.00
#
_symmetry.space_group_name_H-M   'P 1'
#
loop_
_entity.id
_entity.type
_entity.pdbx_description
1 polymer ?
#
loop_
_entity_poly.entity_id
_entity_poly.type
_entity_poly.pdbx_seq_one_letter_code
_entity_poly.pdbx_strand_id
1 'polypeptide(L)' 'PQRSYVRRLQHMLAQRYNLASTSKGRDPARAVLLYKP' A
#
# COMPACT_ATOMS: atom_id res chain seq x y z
N PRO A 1 9.06 6.96 -6.39
CA PRO A 1 7.69 6.84 -6.94
C PRO A 1 7.26 5.38 -7.10
N GLN A 2 6.29 4.91 -6.34
CA GLN A 2 5.85 3.52 -6.45
C GLN A 2 4.75 3.40 -7.50
N ARG A 3 5.01 2.65 -8.59
CA ARG A 3 4.03 2.44 -9.68
C ARG A 3 2.74 1.83 -9.14
N SER A 4 1.61 2.14 -9.78
CA SER A 4 0.27 1.63 -9.42
C SER A 4 0.22 0.10 -9.25
N TYR A 5 0.94 -0.63 -10.10
CA TYR A 5 1.08 -2.09 -10.04
C TYR A 5 1.71 -2.57 -8.72
N VAL A 6 2.79 -1.93 -8.27
CA VAL A 6 3.50 -2.33 -7.05
C VAL A 6 2.66 -2.01 -5.81
N ARG A 7 1.91 -0.90 -5.82
CA ARG A 7 0.97 -0.57 -4.72
C ARG A 7 -0.14 -1.62 -4.59
N ARG A 8 -0.65 -2.15 -5.72
CA ARG A 8 -1.62 -3.26 -5.71
C ARG A 8 -1.05 -4.51 -5.06
N LEU A 9 0.20 -4.88 -5.39
CA LEU A 9 0.88 -6.02 -4.75
C LEU A 9 1.03 -5.82 -3.24
N GLN A 10 1.38 -4.62 -2.79
CA GLN A 10 1.48 -4.30 -1.37
C GLN A 10 0.13 -4.42 -0.62
N HIS A 11 -0.96 -3.98 -1.25
CA HIS A 11 -2.30 -4.17 -0.66
C HIS A 11 -2.70 -5.65 -0.57
N MET A 12 -2.41 -6.46 -1.60
CA MET A 12 -2.66 -7.91 -1.55
C MET A 12 -1.82 -8.60 -0.46
N LEU A 13 -0.57 -8.18 -0.30
CA LEU A 13 0.30 -8.64 0.78
C LEU A 13 -0.31 -8.30 2.15
N ALA A 14 -0.78 -7.06 2.33
CA ALA A 14 -1.40 -6.59 3.56
C ALA A 14 -2.63 -7.44 3.93
N GLN A 15 -3.51 -7.69 2.97
CA GLN A 15 -4.68 -8.55 3.15
C GLN A 15 -4.29 -9.96 3.60
N ARG A 16 -3.27 -10.56 2.98
CA ARG A 16 -2.78 -11.90 3.35
C ARG A 16 -2.27 -11.97 4.78
N TYR A 17 -1.67 -10.89 5.27
CA TYR A 17 -1.13 -10.82 6.64
C TYR A 17 -2.12 -10.21 7.65
N ASN A 18 -3.40 -10.04 7.30
CA ASN A 18 -4.40 -9.37 8.13
C ASN A 18 -3.94 -7.97 8.61
N LEU A 19 -3.16 -7.28 7.79
CA LEU A 19 -2.71 -5.92 8.02
C LEU A 19 -3.67 -4.95 7.34
N ALA A 20 -3.96 -3.86 8.03
CA ALA A 20 -4.69 -2.77 7.41
C ALA A 20 -3.74 -1.96 6.52
N SER A 21 -4.24 -1.49 5.39
CA SER A 21 -3.43 -0.79 4.39
C SER A 21 -4.16 0.40 3.79
N THR A 22 -3.44 1.51 3.62
CA THR A 22 -3.96 2.73 2.97
C THR A 22 -2.93 3.33 2.04
N SER A 23 -3.38 4.03 1.01
CA SER A 23 -2.50 4.74 0.10
C SER A 23 -2.51 6.23 0.45
N LYS A 24 -1.32 6.82 0.65
CA LYS A 24 -1.18 8.24 1.03
C LYS A 24 -0.25 8.96 0.06
N GLY A 25 -0.57 10.23 -0.22
CA GLY A 25 0.19 11.11 -1.09
C GLY A 25 -0.41 11.24 -2.51
N ARG A 26 0.13 12.20 -3.27
CA ARG A 26 -0.17 12.41 -4.70
C ARG A 26 0.94 11.77 -5.54
N ASP A 27 0.58 11.23 -6.71
CA ASP A 27 1.61 10.76 -7.65
C ASP A 27 2.55 11.94 -7.99
N PRO A 28 3.88 11.75 -8.01
CA PRO A 28 4.64 10.49 -7.94
C PRO A 28 5.05 10.04 -6.51
N ALA A 29 4.76 10.83 -5.47
CA ALA A 29 5.13 10.55 -4.09
C ALA A 29 4.16 9.60 -3.34
N ARG A 30 3.15 9.05 -4.04
CA ARG A 30 2.14 8.18 -3.43
C ARG A 30 2.72 6.82 -3.04
N ALA A 31 2.49 6.43 -1.79
CA ALA A 31 2.99 5.19 -1.17
C ALA A 31 1.88 4.44 -0.41
N VAL A 32 2.11 3.15 -0.13
CA VAL A 32 1.22 2.32 0.70
C VAL A 32 1.74 2.30 2.13
N LEU A 33 0.89 2.71 3.07
CA LEU A 33 1.10 2.59 4.51
C LEU A 33 0.44 1.30 4.98
N LEU A 34 1.20 0.52 5.74
CA LEU A 34 0.73 -0.70 6.39
C LEU A 34 0.68 -0.44 7.90
N TYR A 35 -0.40 -0.86 8.54
CA TYR A 35 -0.59 -0.71 9.97
C TYR A 35 -1.17 -2.01 10.53
N LYS A 36 -0.66 -2.39 11.71
CA LYS A 36 -1.25 -3.42 12.54
C LYS A 36 -2.29 -2.74 13.44
N PRO A 37 -3.45 -3.36 13.69
CA PRO A 37 -4.33 -2.93 14.76
C PRO A 37 -3.60 -2.99 16.12
#